data_AF-A0A452XW57-F1
#
_entry.id   AF-A0A452XW57-F1
#
_cell.length_a   1.000
_cell.length_b   1.000
_cell.length_c   1.000
_cell.angle_alpha   90.00
_cell.angle_beta   90.00
_cell.angle_gamma   90.00
#
_symmetry.space_group_name_H-M   'P 1'
#
loop_
_entity.id
_entity.type
_entity.pdbx_description
1 polymer ?
#
loop_
_entity_poly.entity_id
_entity_poly.type
_entity_poly.pdbx_seq_one_letter_code
_entity_poly.pdbx_strand_id
1 'polypeptide(L)'
;MHPVESGVSENLEGAKNEYAAAEYDPLPAVDGLRITGEAFPGRELQVSGYSINGTTSCNFEVRFINAFQHILTFYQIPVFLSPVQFSRLQNENKLCIQWVRYLEDGLQKFIEGARQPTYLVTADDVDTILAVEVQPLDNRERKGGIVKVYANE
;
A
#
# COMPACT_ATOMS: atom_id res chain seq x y z
N MET A 1 42.99 -18.25 -64.24
CA MET A 1 41.81 -19.08 -63.91
C MET A 1 41.15 -18.49 -62.66
N HIS A 2 40.00 -17.83 -62.81
CA HIS A 2 38.98 -17.69 -61.75
C HIS A 2 37.94 -18.84 -61.93
N PRO A 3 36.84 -18.94 -61.14
CA PRO A 3 36.72 -19.36 -59.73
C PRO A 3 35.63 -20.46 -59.57
N VAL A 4 35.40 -21.02 -58.37
CA VAL A 4 34.03 -21.46 -57.97
C VAL A 4 33.86 -21.31 -56.45
N GLU A 5 32.79 -20.61 -56.07
CA GLU A 5 32.33 -20.34 -54.71
C GLU A 5 31.58 -21.52 -54.07
N SER A 6 31.54 -21.54 -52.73
CA SER A 6 30.33 -21.66 -51.88
C SER A 6 30.78 -21.92 -50.44
N GLY A 7 30.25 -21.31 -49.39
CA GLY A 7 29.19 -20.34 -49.26
C GLY A 7 29.07 -19.89 -47.81
N VAL A 8 28.20 -18.90 -47.62
CA VAL A 8 27.53 -18.49 -46.38
C VAL A 8 28.41 -17.78 -45.34
N SER A 9 28.36 -16.46 -45.45
CA SER A 9 28.43 -15.51 -44.35
C SER A 9 27.44 -15.85 -43.24
N GLU A 10 27.83 -15.73 -41.97
CA GLU A 10 26.97 -15.11 -40.94
C GLU A 10 27.79 -14.80 -39.68
N ASN A 11 28.24 -13.54 -39.61
CA ASN A 11 28.28 -12.65 -38.44
C ASN A 11 28.21 -13.31 -37.04
N LEU A 12 29.36 -13.52 -36.41
CA LEU A 12 29.44 -13.74 -34.96
C LEU A 12 29.57 -12.41 -34.19
N GLU A 13 28.76 -11.41 -34.57
CA GLU A 13 28.53 -10.19 -33.77
C GLU A 13 27.31 -10.38 -32.85
N GLY A 14 27.13 -11.61 -32.36
CA GLY A 14 25.89 -12.10 -31.75
C GLY A 14 26.00 -12.48 -30.28
N ALA A 15 27.15 -12.31 -29.62
CA ALA A 15 27.24 -12.43 -28.17
C ALA A 15 26.77 -11.13 -27.49
N LYS A 16 25.62 -10.60 -27.92
CA LYS A 16 24.96 -9.48 -27.23
C LYS A 16 24.13 -10.08 -26.10
N ASN A 17 24.76 -10.14 -24.94
CA ASN A 17 24.14 -10.02 -23.63
C ASN A 17 23.00 -11.01 -23.37
N GLU A 18 23.36 -12.26 -23.10
CA GLU A 18 22.49 -13.27 -22.50
C GLU A 18 22.27 -13.02 -20.99
N TYR A 19 22.07 -11.75 -20.63
CA TYR A 19 21.37 -11.34 -19.42
C TYR A 19 20.08 -10.72 -19.93
N ALA A 20 19.18 -11.58 -20.42
CA ALA A 20 17.81 -11.19 -20.69
C ALA A 20 17.37 -10.34 -19.50
N ALA A 21 17.01 -9.09 -19.77
CA ALA A 21 16.51 -8.17 -18.76
C ALA A 21 15.47 -8.94 -17.96
N ALA A 22 15.82 -9.34 -16.74
CA ALA A 22 14.84 -9.83 -15.81
C ALA A 22 13.81 -8.71 -15.77
N GLU A 23 12.63 -8.97 -16.31
CA GLU A 23 11.53 -8.03 -16.36
C GLU A 23 11.42 -7.50 -14.93
N TYR A 24 11.84 -6.26 -14.69
CA TYR A 24 11.95 -5.70 -13.35
C TYR A 24 10.51 -5.51 -12.88
N ASP A 25 9.94 -6.55 -12.28
CA ASP A 25 8.59 -6.62 -11.75
C ASP A 25 8.56 -5.81 -10.45
N PRO A 26 8.17 -4.52 -10.51
CA PRO A 26 8.37 -3.60 -9.40
C PRO A 26 7.45 -3.98 -8.24
N LEU A 27 7.92 -3.73 -7.02
CA LEU A 27 7.09 -3.93 -5.83
C LEU A 27 5.89 -2.96 -5.84
N PRO A 28 4.75 -3.37 -5.24
CA PRO A 28 3.59 -2.52 -5.10
C PRO A 28 3.94 -1.22 -4.38
N ALA A 29 3.40 -0.09 -4.83
CA ALA A 29 3.69 1.22 -4.26
C ALA A 29 2.47 2.15 -4.31
N VAL A 30 2.62 3.33 -3.71
CA VAL A 30 1.67 4.45 -3.76
C VAL A 30 2.40 5.67 -4.28
N ASP A 31 1.75 6.40 -5.18
CA ASP A 31 2.23 7.68 -5.69
C ASP A 31 1.31 8.83 -5.28
N GLY A 32 1.89 10.03 -5.15
CA GLY A 32 1.15 11.26 -4.84
C GLY A 32 0.43 11.26 -3.50
N LEU A 33 0.88 10.45 -2.52
CA LEU A 33 0.30 10.44 -1.18
C LEU A 33 0.43 11.84 -0.55
N ARG A 34 -0.68 12.44 -0.14
CA ARG A 34 -0.70 13.74 0.53
C ARG A 34 -1.90 13.89 1.44
N ILE A 35 -1.76 14.76 2.44
CA ILE A 35 -2.84 15.23 3.31
C ILE A 35 -3.19 16.66 2.92
N THR A 36 -4.47 16.99 2.88
CA THR A 36 -5.00 18.33 2.66
C THR A 36 -5.96 18.71 3.78
N GLY A 37 -6.02 19.99 4.13
CA GLY A 37 -6.81 20.50 5.25
C GLY A 37 -5.91 21.07 6.33
N GLU A 38 -6.54 21.64 7.37
CA GLU A 38 -5.82 22.20 8.50
C GLU A 38 -5.94 21.26 9.69
N ALA A 39 -4.82 20.91 10.33
CA ALA A 39 -4.79 20.00 11.47
C ALA A 39 -5.22 20.68 12.78
N PHE A 40 -6.37 21.36 12.77
CA PHE A 40 -6.99 22.01 13.92
C PHE A 40 -8.23 21.25 14.38
N PRO A 41 -8.46 21.10 15.69
CA PRO A 41 -9.67 20.45 16.20
C PRO A 41 -10.96 20.98 15.56
N GLY A 42 -11.82 20.07 15.13
CA GLY A 42 -13.08 20.37 14.43
C GLY A 42 -12.94 20.60 12.92
N ARG A 43 -11.73 20.51 12.35
CA ARG A 43 -11.50 20.52 10.91
C ARG A 43 -11.35 19.11 10.35
N GLU A 44 -11.69 18.96 9.09
CA GLU A 44 -11.51 17.71 8.36
C GLU A 44 -10.18 17.75 7.58
N LEU A 45 -9.42 16.68 7.73
CA LEU A 45 -8.29 16.35 6.88
C LEU A 45 -8.74 15.35 5.83
N GLN A 46 -8.19 15.49 4.62
CA GLN A 46 -8.45 14.59 3.52
C GLN A 46 -7.13 14.06 2.95
N VAL A 47 -7.13 12.78 2.61
CA VAL A 47 -5.99 12.07 2.03
C VAL A 47 -6.28 11.78 0.57
N SER A 48 -5.25 11.91 -0.24
CA SER A 48 -5.25 11.46 -1.63
C SER A 48 -3.94 10.76 -1.96
N GLY A 49 -3.99 9.91 -2.98
CA GLY A 49 -2.87 9.11 -3.46
C GLY A 49 -3.38 8.05 -4.42
N TYR A 50 -2.49 7.49 -5.22
CA TYR A 50 -2.83 6.51 -6.26
C TYR A 50 -1.99 5.26 -6.12
N SER A 51 -2.64 4.11 -6.18
CA SER A 51 -1.99 2.80 -6.23
C SER A 51 -1.19 2.64 -7.53
N ILE A 52 0.07 2.24 -7.44
CA ILE A 52 0.93 1.94 -8.58
C ILE A 52 1.55 0.54 -8.46
N ASN A 53 2.17 0.03 -9.52
CA ASN A 53 2.91 -1.24 -9.51
C ASN A 53 2.10 -2.46 -9.01
N GLY A 54 0.81 -2.52 -9.36
CA GLY A 54 -0.03 -3.67 -9.01
C GLY A 54 -0.46 -3.75 -7.54
N THR A 55 -0.38 -2.66 -6.78
CA THR A 55 -0.98 -2.57 -5.44
C THR A 55 -2.47 -2.88 -5.48
N THR A 56 -2.89 -3.91 -4.75
CA THR A 56 -4.29 -4.34 -4.64
C THR A 56 -4.85 -4.23 -3.22
N SER A 57 -3.99 -4.13 -2.21
CA SER A 57 -4.40 -3.97 -0.81
C SER A 57 -3.31 -3.29 0.02
N CYS A 58 -3.50 -3.14 1.33
CA CYS A 58 -2.46 -2.67 2.24
C CYS A 58 -2.36 -3.58 3.46
N ASN A 59 -1.15 -3.75 3.98
CA ASN A 59 -0.90 -4.57 5.16
C ASN A 59 -1.33 -3.79 6.40
N PHE A 60 -2.41 -4.25 7.02
CA PHE A 60 -2.73 -3.89 8.40
C PHE A 60 -2.23 -5.06 9.25
N GLU A 61 -1.28 -4.81 10.16
CA GLU A 61 -1.03 -5.76 11.23
C GLU A 61 -2.26 -5.73 12.13
N VAL A 62 -3.25 -6.54 11.78
CA VAL A 62 -4.47 -6.71 12.56
C VAL A 62 -4.07 -7.47 13.82
N ARG A 63 -3.52 -6.76 14.81
CA ARG A 63 -3.32 -7.32 16.15
C ARG A 63 -4.64 -7.70 16.85
N PHE A 64 -5.77 -7.60 16.16
CA PHE A 64 -7.13 -7.84 16.66
C PHE A 64 -7.84 -9.10 16.11
N ILE A 65 -7.26 -9.89 15.19
CA ILE A 65 -7.99 -11.10 14.69
C ILE A 65 -8.03 -12.22 15.75
N ASN A 66 -7.12 -12.24 16.72
CA ASN A 66 -7.09 -13.32 17.70
C ASN A 66 -8.27 -13.30 18.70
N ALA A 67 -8.97 -12.16 18.86
CA ALA A 67 -10.13 -12.07 19.74
C ALA A 67 -11.48 -12.31 19.02
N PHE A 68 -11.61 -11.86 17.77
CA PHE A 68 -12.87 -11.96 17.01
C PHE A 68 -13.06 -13.33 16.34
N GLN A 69 -11.99 -14.02 15.95
CA GLN A 69 -12.09 -15.37 15.37
C GLN A 69 -12.76 -16.35 16.34
N HIS A 70 -12.46 -16.24 17.65
CA HIS A 70 -13.07 -17.06 18.69
C HIS A 70 -14.55 -16.75 18.87
N ILE A 71 -14.94 -15.48 18.96
CA ILE A 71 -16.33 -15.07 19.16
C ILE A 71 -17.22 -15.54 17.99
N LEU A 72 -16.73 -15.44 16.76
CA LEU A 72 -17.52 -15.80 15.57
C LEU A 72 -17.66 -17.32 15.37
N THR A 73 -16.70 -18.13 15.82
CA THR A 73 -16.85 -19.61 15.82
C THR A 73 -17.94 -20.11 16.79
N PHE A 74 -18.22 -19.38 17.87
CA PHE A 74 -19.21 -19.79 18.86
C PHE A 74 -20.67 -19.59 18.42
N TYR A 75 -20.93 -18.69 17.46
CA TYR A 75 -22.30 -18.37 17.02
C TYR A 75 -22.74 -19.04 15.71
N GLN A 76 -21.93 -19.91 15.11
CA GLN A 76 -22.25 -20.61 13.84
C GLN A 76 -22.77 -19.67 12.73
N ILE A 77 -22.28 -18.43 12.70
CA ILE A 77 -22.58 -17.50 11.62
C ILE A 77 -21.64 -17.85 10.46
N PRO A 78 -22.12 -18.14 9.24
CA PRO A 78 -21.25 -18.32 8.08
C PRO A 78 -20.62 -16.96 7.74
N VAL A 79 -19.42 -16.70 8.27
CA VAL A 79 -18.64 -15.51 7.95
C VAL A 79 -17.98 -15.71 6.58
N PHE A 80 -18.78 -15.64 5.51
CA PHE A 80 -18.30 -15.86 4.14
C PHE A 80 -17.71 -14.61 3.48
N LEU A 81 -17.14 -13.71 4.28
CA LEU A 81 -16.25 -12.69 3.75
C LEU A 81 -14.91 -12.88 4.42
N SER A 82 -13.99 -13.52 3.69
CA SER A 82 -12.57 -13.44 4.04
C SER A 82 -12.18 -11.95 4.15
N PRO A 83 -11.14 -11.59 4.90
CA PRO A 83 -10.64 -10.21 4.94
C PRO A 83 -10.48 -9.62 3.53
N VAL A 84 -10.06 -10.47 2.58
CA VAL A 84 -9.94 -10.18 1.14
C VAL A 84 -11.29 -9.84 0.46
N GLN A 85 -12.39 -10.52 0.80
CA GLN A 85 -13.70 -10.23 0.21
C GLN A 85 -14.33 -8.94 0.77
N PHE A 86 -14.08 -8.61 2.04
CA PHE A 86 -14.52 -7.34 2.62
C PHE A 86 -13.82 -6.14 1.96
N SER A 87 -12.51 -6.27 1.67
CA SER A 87 -11.77 -5.28 0.88
C SER A 87 -12.32 -5.12 -0.53
N ARG A 88 -12.79 -6.21 -1.15
CA ARG A 88 -13.30 -6.24 -2.53
C ARG A 88 -14.70 -5.64 -2.71
N LEU A 89 -15.44 -5.37 -1.62
CA LEU A 89 -16.74 -4.68 -1.64
C LEU A 89 -16.63 -3.15 -1.58
N GLN A 90 -15.44 -2.60 -1.38
CA GLN A 90 -15.18 -1.17 -1.54
C GLN A 90 -14.80 -0.92 -3.01
N ASN A 91 -15.66 -0.19 -3.71
CA ASN A 91 -15.55 0.18 -5.12
C ASN A 91 -14.16 0.72 -5.52
N GLU A 92 -13.83 0.57 -6.80
CA GLU A 92 -12.56 0.79 -7.51
C GLU A 92 -11.66 1.92 -6.98
N ASN A 93 -10.34 1.67 -6.93
CA ASN A 93 -9.25 2.63 -6.65
C ASN A 93 -9.15 3.24 -5.23
N LYS A 94 -9.83 2.70 -4.22
CA LYS A 94 -9.70 3.21 -2.84
C LYS A 94 -8.38 2.76 -2.19
N LEU A 95 -7.50 3.71 -1.88
CA LEU A 95 -6.28 3.47 -1.11
C LEU A 95 -6.64 3.11 0.34
N CYS A 96 -6.17 1.97 0.83
CA CYS A 96 -6.33 1.58 2.25
C CYS A 96 -5.31 2.35 3.10
N ILE A 97 -5.78 3.33 3.88
CA ILE A 97 -4.92 4.18 4.70
C ILE A 97 -5.13 3.94 6.19
N GLN A 98 -4.12 4.27 7.00
CA GLN A 98 -4.21 4.25 8.45
C GLN A 98 -3.75 5.59 9.03
N TRP A 99 -4.64 6.23 9.77
CA TRP A 99 -4.29 7.41 10.55
C TRP A 99 -3.52 7.02 11.81
N VAL A 100 -2.44 7.73 12.07
CA VAL A 100 -1.59 7.58 13.25
C VAL A 100 -1.35 8.94 13.87
N ARG A 101 -1.15 8.96 15.18
CA ARG A 101 -0.67 10.12 15.92
C ARG A 101 0.63 9.78 16.64
N TYR A 102 1.58 10.70 16.61
CA TYR A 102 2.79 10.62 17.42
C TYR A 102 2.65 11.57 18.60
N LEU A 103 2.88 11.04 19.79
CA LEU A 103 2.99 11.84 21.00
C LEU A 103 4.35 12.56 21.05
N GLU A 104 4.49 13.52 21.96
CA GLU A 104 5.74 14.28 22.16
C GLU A 104 6.96 13.40 22.47
N ASP A 105 6.76 12.24 23.11
CA ASP A 105 7.81 11.26 23.41
C ASP A 105 8.22 10.41 22.18
N GLY A 106 7.61 10.68 21.03
CA GLY A 106 7.83 9.93 19.79
C GLY A 106 7.03 8.62 19.70
N LEU A 107 6.22 8.28 20.71
CA LEU A 107 5.42 7.07 20.69
C LEU A 107 4.32 7.16 19.63
N GLN A 108 4.37 6.25 18.67
CA GLN A 108 3.32 6.09 17.66
C GLN A 108 2.09 5.41 18.28
N LYS A 109 0.91 5.98 18.04
CA LYS A 109 -0.38 5.36 18.33
C LYS A 109 -1.25 5.33 17.09
N PHE A 110 -1.76 4.15 16.75
CA PHE A 110 -2.78 4.00 15.71
C PHE A 110 -4.10 4.57 16.21
N ILE A 111 -4.79 5.29 15.34
CA ILE A 111 -6.14 5.77 15.63
C ILE A 111 -7.12 4.70 15.18
N GLU A 112 -7.79 4.07 16.15
CA GLU A 112 -8.70 2.95 15.89
C GLU A 112 -9.90 3.41 15.05
N GLY A 113 -10.26 2.63 14.03
CA GLY A 113 -11.39 2.92 13.15
C GLY A 113 -11.15 4.03 12.11
N ALA A 114 -10.10 4.84 12.26
CA ALA A 114 -9.73 5.89 11.31
C ALA A 114 -9.02 5.31 10.08
N ARG A 115 -9.84 4.76 9.17
CA ARG A 115 -9.40 4.14 7.89
C ARG A 115 -10.04 4.78 6.66
N GLN A 116 -10.77 5.87 6.89
CA GLN A 116 -11.40 6.63 5.81
C GLN A 116 -10.41 7.64 5.25
N PRO A 117 -10.52 7.99 3.96
CA PRO A 117 -9.71 9.05 3.35
C PRO A 117 -9.91 10.40 4.05
N THR A 118 -10.98 10.57 4.80
CA THR A 118 -11.24 11.74 5.63
C THR A 118 -11.05 11.44 7.11
N TYR A 119 -10.58 12.43 7.86
CA TYR A 119 -10.42 12.37 9.32
C TYR A 119 -10.80 13.69 9.95
N LEU A 120 -11.70 13.63 10.94
CA LEU A 120 -12.08 14.78 11.74
C LEU A 120 -11.09 14.92 12.90
N VAL A 121 -10.33 16.01 12.92
CA VAL A 121 -9.36 16.30 13.98
C VAL A 121 -10.11 16.53 15.29
N THR A 122 -9.66 15.87 16.35
CA THR A 122 -10.29 15.89 17.67
C THR A 122 -9.46 16.68 18.68
N ALA A 123 -10.01 16.92 19.87
CA ALA A 123 -9.27 17.53 20.97
C ALA A 123 -8.11 16.64 21.47
N ASP A 124 -8.19 15.33 21.26
CA ASP A 124 -7.14 14.38 21.68
C ASP A 124 -5.91 14.40 20.75
N ASP A 125 -6.01 15.11 19.61
CA ASP A 125 -4.92 15.24 18.64
C ASP A 125 -4.11 16.53 18.85
N VAL A 126 -4.53 17.38 19.79
CA VAL A 126 -3.79 18.58 20.20
C VAL A 126 -2.42 18.17 20.74
N ASP A 127 -1.39 18.91 20.35
CA ASP A 127 0.01 18.65 20.69
C ASP A 127 0.52 17.28 20.23
N THR A 128 -0.15 16.67 19.24
CA THR A 128 0.31 15.44 18.57
C THR A 128 0.63 15.72 17.11
N ILE A 129 1.51 14.90 16.53
CA ILE A 129 1.78 14.93 15.09
C ILE A 129 0.87 13.89 14.43
N LEU A 130 -0.11 14.36 13.64
CA LEU A 130 -0.95 13.47 12.83
C LEU A 130 -0.22 13.07 11.55
N ALA A 131 -0.36 11.80 11.18
CA ALA A 131 0.18 11.28 9.94
C ALA A 131 -0.70 10.18 9.36
N VAL A 132 -0.47 9.88 8.09
CA VAL A 132 -1.04 8.72 7.40
C VAL A 132 0.09 7.80 7.01
N GLU A 133 -0.09 6.51 7.29
CA GLU A 133 0.85 5.47 6.92
C GLU A 133 0.18 4.45 5.99
N VAL A 134 0.91 4.03 4.96
CA VAL A 134 0.45 3.04 3.98
C VAL A 134 1.55 2.03 3.69
N GLN A 135 1.24 0.74 3.82
CA GLN A 135 2.09 -0.35 3.35
C GLN A 135 1.38 -1.10 2.21
N PRO A 136 1.65 -0.76 0.94
CA PRO A 136 1.00 -1.39 -0.20
C PRO A 136 1.38 -2.87 -0.36
N LEU A 137 0.41 -3.67 -0.82
CA LEU A 137 0.50 -5.10 -1.09
C LEU A 137 -0.05 -5.38 -2.49
N ASP A 138 0.55 -6.32 -3.20
CA ASP A 138 0.01 -6.86 -4.46
C ASP A 138 -0.77 -8.17 -4.23
N ASN A 139 -1.30 -8.75 -5.32
CA ASN A 139 -2.02 -10.03 -5.27
C ASN A 139 -1.14 -11.24 -4.88
N ARG A 140 0.18 -11.06 -4.83
CA ARG A 140 1.17 -12.06 -4.44
C ARG A 140 1.63 -11.85 -2.99
N GLU A 141 0.98 -10.93 -2.26
CA GLU A 141 1.31 -10.52 -0.90
C GLU A 141 2.73 -9.94 -0.75
N ARG A 142 3.35 -9.50 -1.86
CA ARG A 142 4.62 -8.78 -1.79
C ARG A 142 4.38 -7.42 -1.15
N LYS A 143 5.26 -7.02 -0.23
CA LYS A 143 5.18 -5.75 0.48
C LYS A 143 5.99 -4.69 -0.24
N GLY A 144 5.35 -3.56 -0.50
CA GLY A 144 6.02 -2.32 -0.86
C GLY A 144 6.72 -1.65 0.31
N GLY A 145 7.44 -0.58 0.01
CA GLY A 145 7.95 0.34 1.03
C GLY A 145 6.80 1.01 1.79
N ILE A 146 7.00 1.28 3.07
CA ILE A 146 6.06 2.07 3.87
C ILE A 146 6.16 3.52 3.40
N VAL A 147 5.02 4.11 3.05
CA VAL A 147 4.91 5.54 2.70
C VAL A 147 4.18 6.25 3.82
N LYS A 148 4.73 7.39 4.25
CA LYS A 148 4.21 8.18 5.37
C LYS A 148 4.19 9.66 5.02
N VAL A 149 3.11 10.33 5.39
CA VAL A 149 2.94 11.79 5.24
C VAL A 149 2.34 12.39 6.50
N TYR A 150 2.83 13.57 6.89
CA TYR A 150 2.41 14.28 8.10
C TYR A 150 1.39 15.37 7.77
N ALA A 151 0.47 15.66 8.69
CA ALA A 151 -0.55 16.69 8.52
C ALA A 151 -0.16 18.06 9.11
N ASN A 152 0.84 18.08 9.99
CA ASN A 152 1.23 19.23 10.80
C ASN A 152 2.63 19.78 10.45
N GLU A 153 3.11 19.60 9.22
CA GLU A 153 4.38 20.20 8.75
C GLU A 153 4.26 21.72 8.51
#